data_AF-A0A1S3GJU3-F1
#
_entry.id   AF-A0A1S3GJU3-F1
#
_cell.length_a   1.000
_cell.length_b   1.000
_cell.length_c   1.000
_cell.angle_alpha   90.00
_cell.angle_beta   90.00
_cell.angle_gamma   90.00
#
_symmetry.space_group_name_H-M   'P 1'
#
loop_
_entity.id
_entity.type
_entity.pdbx_description
1 polymer ?
#
loop_
_entity_poly.entity_id
_entity_poly.type
_entity_poly.pdbx_seq_one_letter_code
_entity_poly.pdbx_strand_id
1 'polypeptide(L)'
;MGAWWTWPENFDAPLVFYLTEEQEKVIFGQGDAFLPCIEKHSHTLIQLEPWFTATGHTQVTVVGPPKARQWLRNMAQYLGHQDARCQAQGLEMLQHVRSQPLTKEDLTFSFIESLIPCFCFGNHDE
;
A
#
# COMPACT_ATOMS: atom_id res chain seq x y z
N MET A 1 -6.36 -22.99 -2.93
CA MET A 1 -5.11 -22.39 -2.42
C MET A 1 -5.15 -22.47 -0.91
N GLY A 2 -4.09 -22.94 -0.27
CA GLY A 2 -3.98 -22.87 1.19
C GLY A 2 -4.05 -21.42 1.66
N ALA A 3 -4.41 -21.21 2.91
CA ALA A 3 -4.48 -19.87 3.46
C ALA A 3 -3.09 -19.21 3.46
N TRP A 4 -3.02 -17.91 3.12
CA TRP A 4 -1.73 -17.24 2.95
C TRP A 4 -0.85 -17.30 4.21
N TRP A 5 -1.46 -17.33 5.40
CA TRP A 5 -0.76 -17.40 6.69
C TRP A 5 -0.15 -18.76 7.01
N THR A 6 -0.29 -19.78 6.17
CA THR A 6 0.35 -21.09 6.40
C THR A 6 1.77 -21.19 5.82
N TRP A 7 2.21 -20.17 5.09
CA TRP A 7 3.51 -20.14 4.41
C TRP A 7 4.48 -19.23 5.18
N PRO A 8 5.56 -19.77 5.78
CA PRO A 8 6.53 -18.98 6.55
C PRO A 8 7.12 -17.81 5.77
N GLU A 9 7.31 -17.95 4.46
CA GLU A 9 7.90 -16.95 3.58
C GLU A 9 7.06 -15.65 3.52
N ASN A 10 5.78 -15.72 3.86
CA ASN A 10 4.91 -14.55 3.93
C ASN A 10 5.18 -13.69 5.18
N PHE A 11 5.85 -14.23 6.19
CA PHE A 11 6.25 -13.52 7.40
C PHE A 11 7.70 -13.05 7.35
N ASP A 12 8.49 -13.57 6.41
CA ASP A 12 9.88 -13.16 6.22
C ASP A 12 9.98 -11.72 5.69
N ALA A 13 10.89 -10.98 6.32
CA ALA A 13 11.26 -9.61 6.00
C ALA A 13 10.05 -8.68 5.79
N PRO A 14 9.30 -8.32 6.86
CA PRO A 14 8.13 -7.44 6.78
C PRO A 14 8.40 -6.18 5.97
N LEU A 15 7.41 -5.74 5.18
CA LEU A 15 7.52 -4.52 4.41
C LEU A 15 7.11 -3.33 5.28
N VAL A 16 8.05 -2.41 5.50
CA VAL A 16 7.82 -1.20 6.31
C VAL A 16 7.80 0.04 5.41
N PHE A 17 6.88 0.97 5.67
CA PHE A 17 6.85 2.32 5.09
C PHE A 17 6.15 3.30 6.04
N TYR A 18 6.18 4.59 5.71
CA TYR A 18 5.62 5.66 6.53
C TYR A 18 4.49 6.37 5.79
N LEU A 19 3.45 6.76 6.54
CA LEU A 19 2.33 7.55 6.05
C LEU A 19 2.21 8.85 6.85
N THR A 20 1.79 9.93 6.19
CA THR A 20 1.28 11.10 6.92
C THR A 20 -0.04 10.76 7.59
N GLU A 21 -0.40 11.54 8.62
CA GLU A 21 -1.71 11.39 9.29
C GLU A 21 -2.88 11.53 8.29
N GLU A 22 -2.73 12.40 7.28
CA GLU A 22 -3.72 12.58 6.22
C GLU A 22 -3.84 11.34 5.33
N GLN A 23 -2.71 10.76 4.90
CA GLN A 23 -2.72 9.54 4.09
C GLN A 23 -3.28 8.34 4.87
N GLU A 24 -2.91 8.19 6.13
CA GLU A 24 -3.43 7.14 7.01
C GLU A 24 -4.96 7.23 7.11
N LYS A 25 -5.49 8.42 7.42
CA LYS A 25 -6.94 8.64 7.46
C LYS A 25 -7.61 8.34 6.12
N VAL A 26 -6.99 8.71 5.01
CA VAL A 26 -7.51 8.40 3.67
C VAL A 26 -7.51 6.90 3.41
N ILE A 27 -6.47 6.15 3.80
CA ILE A 27 -6.28 4.73 3.49
C ILE A 27 -7.04 3.81 4.45
N PHE A 28 -7.00 4.07 5.75
CA PHE A 28 -7.60 3.21 6.77
C PHE A 28 -8.93 3.74 7.30
N GLY A 29 -9.27 5.00 7.02
CA GLY A 29 -10.51 5.62 7.48
C GLY A 29 -10.43 6.08 8.94
N GLN A 30 -11.47 6.77 9.40
CA GLN A 30 -11.55 7.20 10.79
C GLN A 30 -11.63 5.98 11.72
N GLY A 31 -10.71 5.89 12.69
CA GLY A 31 -10.64 4.76 13.61
C GLY A 31 -10.37 3.44 12.89
N ASP A 32 -9.61 3.48 11.79
CA ASP A 32 -9.16 2.32 11.02
C ASP A 32 -10.29 1.45 10.47
N ALA A 33 -11.46 2.04 10.19
CA ALA A 33 -12.66 1.34 9.75
C ALA A 33 -12.47 0.46 8.49
N PHE A 34 -11.50 0.79 7.64
CA PHE A 34 -11.17 0.02 6.43
C PHE A 34 -9.98 -0.93 6.60
N LEU A 35 -9.26 -0.89 7.72
CA LEU A 35 -8.13 -1.79 7.97
C LEU A 35 -8.53 -3.28 7.83
N PRO A 36 -9.64 -3.76 8.43
CA PRO A 36 -10.00 -5.18 8.34
C PRO A 36 -10.32 -5.63 6.91
N CYS A 37 -10.94 -4.79 6.09
CA CYS A 37 -11.24 -5.18 4.70
C CYS A 37 -9.97 -5.16 3.84
N ILE A 38 -9.07 -4.19 4.06
CA ILE A 38 -7.79 -4.12 3.34
C ILE A 38 -6.92 -5.34 3.66
N GLU A 39 -6.76 -5.72 4.93
CA GLU A 39 -6.04 -6.93 5.34
C GLU A 39 -6.63 -8.19 4.68
N LYS A 40 -7.95 -8.33 4.78
CA LYS A 40 -8.69 -9.47 4.19
C LYS A 40 -8.49 -9.55 2.68
N HIS A 41 -8.65 -8.44 1.97
CA HIS A 41 -8.65 -8.39 0.52
C HIS A 41 -7.25 -8.46 -0.08
N SER A 42 -6.25 -7.92 0.60
CA SER A 42 -4.85 -8.01 0.17
C SER A 42 -4.18 -9.32 0.60
N HIS A 43 -4.81 -10.11 1.47
CA HIS A 43 -4.19 -11.27 2.11
C HIS A 43 -2.92 -10.88 2.87
N THR A 44 -2.99 -9.79 3.63
CA THR A 44 -1.89 -9.30 4.47
C THR A 44 -2.36 -9.06 5.90
N LEU A 45 -1.41 -8.96 6.82
CA LEU A 45 -1.62 -8.38 8.14
C LEU A 45 -0.84 -7.05 8.19
N ILE A 46 -1.49 -6.01 8.71
CA ILE A 46 -1.00 -4.64 8.72
C ILE A 46 -0.99 -4.15 10.16
N GLN A 47 0.19 -3.79 10.65
CA GLN A 47 0.37 -3.13 11.94
C GLN A 47 0.59 -1.63 11.69
N LEU A 48 -0.19 -0.80 12.39
CA LEU A 48 -0.07 0.65 12.39
C LEU A 48 0.54 1.09 13.73
N GLU A 49 1.60 1.89 13.66
CA GLU A 49 2.23 2.52 14.82
C GLU A 49 2.18 4.05 14.64
N PRO A 50 1.15 4.72 15.20
CA PRO A 50 0.98 6.16 15.05
C PRO A 50 2.07 6.98 15.75
N TRP A 51 2.30 8.21 15.28
CA TRP A 51 3.27 9.15 15.87
C TRP A 51 4.70 8.59 15.99
N PHE A 52 5.09 7.77 15.02
CA PHE A 52 6.38 7.08 15.03
C PHE A 52 7.55 8.03 14.78
N THR A 53 7.36 9.07 13.95
CA THR A 53 8.39 10.09 13.68
C THR A 53 8.12 11.39 14.42
N ALA A 54 9.15 12.23 14.58
CA ALA A 54 9.02 13.56 15.17
C ALA A 54 8.02 14.49 14.43
N THR A 55 7.76 14.21 13.15
CA THR A 55 6.77 14.90 12.31
C THR A 55 5.38 14.24 12.35
N GLY A 56 5.17 13.23 13.19
CA GLY A 56 3.89 12.56 13.36
C GLY A 56 3.53 11.53 12.29
N HIS A 57 4.49 11.02 11.51
CA HIS A 57 4.20 9.95 10.56
C HIS A 57 3.88 8.64 11.31
N THR A 58 2.97 7.87 10.74
CA THR A 58 2.63 6.53 11.19
C THR A 58 3.53 5.52 10.48
N GLN A 59 4.16 4.62 11.24
CA GLN A 59 4.85 3.48 10.65
C GLN A 59 3.83 2.41 10.31
N VAL A 60 3.88 1.92 9.08
CA VAL A 60 3.06 0.82 8.59
C VAL A 60 3.96 -0.37 8.34
N THR A 61 3.68 -1.47 9.05
CA THR A 61 4.37 -2.75 8.87
C THR A 61 3.41 -3.76 8.26
N VAL A 62 3.78 -4.35 7.13
CA VAL A 62 2.95 -5.29 6.38
C VAL A 62 3.65 -6.64 6.26
N VAL A 63 2.95 -7.71 6.66
CA VAL A 63 3.34 -9.11 6.41
C VAL A 63 2.31 -9.78 5.51
N GLY A 64 2.75 -10.72 4.68
CA GLY A 64 1.93 -11.39 3.68
C GLY A 64 2.70 -11.68 2.39
N PRO A 65 2.02 -12.12 1.33
CA PRO A 65 2.63 -12.37 0.03
C PRO A 65 3.44 -11.17 -0.47
N PRO A 66 4.72 -11.35 -0.87
CA PRO A 66 5.60 -10.23 -1.26
C PRO A 66 4.99 -9.27 -2.28
N LYS A 67 4.25 -9.80 -3.26
CA LYS A 67 3.58 -8.98 -4.28
C LYS A 67 2.43 -8.15 -3.71
N ALA A 68 1.64 -8.69 -2.77
CA ALA A 68 0.57 -7.94 -2.13
C ALA A 68 1.14 -6.80 -1.26
N ARG A 69 2.24 -7.07 -0.54
CA ARG A 69 2.96 -6.05 0.23
C ARG A 69 3.44 -4.90 -0.68
N GLN A 70 4.06 -5.23 -1.81
CA GLN A 70 4.53 -4.23 -2.76
C GLN A 70 3.36 -3.46 -3.40
N TRP A 71 2.25 -4.14 -3.71
CA TRP A 71 1.05 -3.52 -4.25
C TRP A 71 0.48 -2.45 -3.29
N LEU A 72 0.39 -2.76 -1.99
CA LEU A 72 -0.06 -1.82 -0.96
C LEU A 72 0.90 -0.63 -0.80
N ARG A 73 2.22 -0.87 -0.86
CA ARG A 73 3.21 0.21 -0.87
C ARG A 73 3.04 1.14 -2.07
N ASN A 74 2.85 0.59 -3.27
CA ASN A 74 2.65 1.37 -4.49
C ASN A 74 1.38 2.23 -4.41
N MET A 75 0.28 1.67 -3.91
CA MET A 75 -0.95 2.41 -3.65
C MET A 75 -0.69 3.62 -2.74
N ALA A 76 -0.03 3.41 -1.60
CA ALA A 76 0.31 4.49 -0.67
C ALA A 76 1.22 5.56 -1.30
N GLN A 77 2.23 5.14 -2.08
CA GLN A 77 3.13 6.04 -2.79
C GLN A 77 2.40 6.87 -3.84
N TYR A 78 1.50 6.26 -4.62
CA TYR A 78 0.70 6.96 -5.61
C TYR A 78 -0.26 7.97 -4.98
N LEU A 79 -0.93 7.61 -3.89
CA LEU A 79 -1.77 8.53 -3.12
C LEU A 79 -1.00 9.73 -2.57
N GLY A 80 0.27 9.55 -2.19
CA GLY A 80 1.13 10.62 -1.71
C GLY A 80 1.85 11.42 -2.78
N HIS A 81 1.71 11.06 -4.05
CA HIS A 81 2.44 11.72 -5.12
C HIS A 81 1.89 13.12 -5.39
N GLN A 82 2.71 14.06 -5.84
CA GLN A 82 2.23 15.42 -6.19
C GLN A 82 1.51 15.49 -7.54
N ASP A 83 1.66 14.44 -8.36
CA ASP A 83 1.09 14.39 -9.70
C ASP A 83 -0.36 13.87 -9.64
N ALA A 84 -1.29 14.63 -10.21
CA ALA A 84 -2.72 14.35 -10.12
C ALA A 84 -3.12 13.01 -10.76
N ARG A 85 -2.43 12.58 -11.84
CA ARG A 85 -2.72 11.29 -12.48
C ARG A 85 -2.25 10.14 -11.58
N CYS A 86 -1.05 10.26 -11.04
CA CYS A 86 -0.51 9.30 -10.09
C CYS A 86 -1.41 9.24 -8.82
N GLN A 87 -1.92 10.36 -8.30
CA GLN A 87 -2.91 10.35 -7.20
C GLN A 87 -4.23 9.64 -7.58
N ALA A 88 -4.79 9.94 -8.76
CA ALA A 88 -6.02 9.31 -9.23
C ALA A 88 -5.88 7.79 -9.31
N GLN A 89 -4.73 7.32 -9.80
CA GLN A 89 -4.41 5.89 -9.83
C GLN A 89 -4.29 5.29 -8.42
N GLY A 90 -3.68 6.00 -7.47
CA GLY A 90 -3.64 5.60 -6.07
C GLY A 90 -5.05 5.46 -5.46
N LEU A 91 -5.97 6.36 -5.81
CA LEU A 91 -7.37 6.30 -5.39
C LEU A 91 -8.11 5.12 -5.99
N GLU A 92 -7.90 4.81 -7.28
CA GLU A 92 -8.48 3.62 -7.93
C GLU A 92 -8.00 2.33 -7.26
N MET A 93 -6.70 2.22 -6.99
CA MET A 93 -6.14 1.10 -6.23
C MET A 93 -6.80 1.00 -4.85
N LEU A 94 -6.88 2.11 -4.10
CA LEU A 94 -7.51 2.11 -2.78
C LEU A 94 -8.97 1.66 -2.81
N GLN A 95 -9.75 2.12 -3.79
CA GLN A 95 -11.14 1.69 -3.98
C GLN A 95 -11.22 0.19 -4.31
N HIS A 96 -10.33 -0.31 -5.15
CA HIS A 96 -10.26 -1.72 -5.52
C HIS A 96 -10.04 -2.63 -4.31
N VAL A 97 -8.97 -2.40 -3.53
CA VAL A 97 -8.67 -3.26 -2.36
C VAL A 97 -9.71 -3.12 -1.25
N ARG A 98 -10.41 -1.98 -1.14
CA ARG A 98 -11.52 -1.84 -0.19
C ARG A 98 -12.78 -2.60 -0.60
N SER A 99 -13.01 -2.77 -1.90
CA SER A 99 -14.23 -3.36 -2.44
C SER A 99 -14.12 -4.87 -2.67
N GLN A 100 -12.94 -5.37 -3.06
CA GLN A 100 -12.77 -6.77 -3.41
C GLN A 100 -11.34 -7.29 -3.18
N PRO A 101 -11.16 -8.63 -3.05
CA PRO A 101 -9.85 -9.24 -2.93
C PRO A 101 -8.95 -8.98 -4.15
N LEU A 102 -7.65 -8.78 -3.88
CA LEU A 102 -6.62 -8.72 -4.92
C LEU A 102 -6.53 -10.07 -5.63
N THR A 103 -6.61 -10.02 -6.95
CA THR A 103 -6.48 -11.15 -7.86
C THR A 103 -5.03 -11.41 -8.21
N LYS A 104 -4.75 -12.53 -8.88
CA LYS A 104 -3.37 -12.76 -9.37
C LYS A 104 -2.99 -11.73 -10.42
N GLU A 105 -3.95 -11.32 -11.23
CA GLU A 105 -3.82 -10.34 -12.30
C GLU A 105 -3.34 -9.01 -11.73
N ASP A 106 -3.96 -8.55 -10.63
CA ASP A 106 -3.56 -7.33 -9.90
C ASP A 106 -2.10 -7.40 -9.41
N LEU A 107 -1.67 -8.58 -8.97
CA LEU A 107 -0.32 -8.83 -8.44
C LEU A 107 0.71 -9.11 -9.54
N THR A 108 0.27 -9.51 -10.74
CA THR A 108 1.13 -9.68 -11.92
C THR A 108 1.28 -8.38 -12.70
N PHE A 109 0.34 -7.45 -12.54
CA PHE A 109 0.41 -6.14 -13.14
C PHE A 109 1.64 -5.41 -12.57
N SER A 110 2.75 -5.49 -13.31
CA SER A 110 3.86 -4.59 -13.09
C SER A 110 3.41 -3.27 -13.69
N PHE A 111 3.28 -2.23 -12.87
CA PHE A 111 3.00 -0.86 -13.31
C PHE A 111 4.04 -0.29 -14.30
N ILE A 112 5.01 -1.11 -14.72
CA ILE A 112 5.99 -0.83 -15.77
C ILE A 112 5.35 -0.84 -17.17
N GLU A 113 4.20 -1.51 -17.39
CA GLU A 113 3.57 -1.57 -18.74
C GLU A 113 2.60 -0.43 -19.08
N SER A 114 2.27 0.47 -18.15
CA SER A 114 1.70 1.77 -18.51
C SER A 114 2.83 2.72 -18.93
N LEU A 115 3.37 2.53 -20.13
CA LEU A 115 4.31 3.42 -20.83
C LEU A 115 3.65 4.76 -21.22
N ILE A 116 3.15 5.48 -20.23
CA ILE A 116 3.49 6.89 -20.09
C ILE A 116 4.13 6.96 -18.70
N PRO A 117 5.45 7.11 -18.59
CA PRO A 117 6.04 7.34 -17.29
C PRO A 117 5.42 8.63 -16.73
N CYS A 118 4.71 8.56 -15.59
CA CYS A 118 4.89 9.65 -14.63
C CYS A 118 6.43 9.68 -14.48
N PHE A 119 7.13 10.69 -15.01
CA PHE A 119 8.58 10.83 -14.84
C PHE A 119 8.85 11.08 -13.36
N CYS A 120 8.87 10.01 -12.57
CA CYS A 120 9.15 10.00 -11.16
C CYS A 120 10.65 9.76 -10.96
N PHE A 121 11.47 10.68 -11.47
CA PHE A 121 12.81 10.91 -10.92
C PHE A 121 12.77 12.29 -10.31
N GLY A 122 12.69 12.36 -8.98
CA GLY A 122 13.10 13.57 -8.28
C GLY A 122 14.57 13.78 -8.57
N ASN A 123 14.89 14.84 -9.31
CA ASN A 123 16.24 15.35 -9.36
C ASN A 123 16.64 15.70 -7.92
N HIS A 124 17.72 15.09 -7.47
CA HIS A 124 18.48 15.63 -6.35
C HIS A 124 19.26 16.81 -6.92
N ASP A 125 18.68 18.00 -6.82
CA ASP A 125 19.38 19.27 -6.99
C ASP A 125 19.23 20.06 -5.69
N GLU A 126 20.05 19.73 -4.69
CA GLU A 126 20.94 20.68 -3.98
C GLU A 126 21.99 19.92 -3.15
#